data_AF-A0AAE0TTW5-F1
#
_entry.id   AF-A0AAE0TTW5-F1
#
_cell.length_a   1.000
_cell.length_b   1.000
_cell.length_c   1.000
_cell.angle_alpha   90.00
_cell.angle_beta   90.00
_cell.angle_gamma   90.00
#
_symmetry.space_group_name_H-M   'P 1'
#
loop_
_entity.id
_entity.type
_entity.pdbx_description
1 polymer ?
#
loop_
_entity_poly.entity_id
_entity_poly.type
_entity_poly.pdbx_seq_one_letter_code
_entity_poly.pdbx_strand_id
1 'polypeptide(L)'
;MEEPEAVPSILPSITRHGLSILLELLWLSHSVSKSPGLNDTVIIAIDFEGINTVKSGFTQKENSQVGFAILDTKELRQVPPEKLISTLNFATGSSSYVAKASNKFLFGETITIQPSSMVQTIQSHIPQDRNVVLVGHGILNELQALQALGFEFKRPPSGILDTSRIANEVFQIWAGSLGDLLGVLGCPFNRLHVAGNDANFTLRALLLVAAKWCISQHQDDEVLDILRDISTCPIPPYVDPEIKAAERREKRLVRSRKHQSKLWSKEKQNQIRAARETRRREHILALKSLEAGAMMVAQEEHGSHSIPSTATTPGPTSTGHHPLMRVAIHRDDPSFSRPSG
;
A
#
# COMPACT_ATOMS: atom_id res chain seq x y z
N MET A 1 -29.49 -31.39 15.76
CA MET A 1 -28.91 -30.24 15.06
C MET A 1 -28.58 -30.75 13.68
N GLU A 2 -29.44 -30.45 12.71
CA GLU A 2 -29.18 -30.82 11.31
C GLU A 2 -28.08 -29.88 10.79
N GLU A 3 -27.02 -30.46 10.22
CA GLU A 3 -26.03 -29.68 9.49
C GLU A 3 -26.73 -29.01 8.30
N PRO A 4 -26.55 -27.70 8.08
CA PRO A 4 -27.16 -27.03 6.95
C PRO A 4 -26.63 -27.65 5.65
N GLU A 5 -27.54 -28.05 4.75
CA GLU A 5 -27.19 -28.54 3.42
C GLU A 5 -26.32 -27.49 2.70
N ALA A 6 -25.11 -27.91 2.32
CA ALA A 6 -24.17 -27.06 1.61
C ALA A 6 -24.74 -26.70 0.23
N VAL A 7 -25.19 -25.46 0.06
CA VAL A 7 -25.60 -24.94 -1.25
C VAL A 7 -24.39 -24.99 -2.17
N PRO A 8 -24.44 -25.67 -3.32
CA PRO A 8 -23.32 -25.71 -4.25
C PRO A 8 -23.07 -24.31 -4.79
N SER A 9 -21.98 -23.69 -4.33
CA SER A 9 -21.53 -22.39 -4.84
C SER A 9 -21.07 -22.57 -6.28
N ILE A 10 -21.90 -22.15 -7.24
CA ILE A 10 -21.55 -22.17 -8.66
C ILE A 10 -20.61 -21.01 -8.91
N LEU A 11 -19.34 -21.31 -9.21
CA LEU A 11 -18.39 -20.31 -9.68
C LEU A 11 -18.96 -19.63 -10.93
N PRO A 12 -18.95 -18.29 -11.01
CA PRO A 12 -19.44 -17.61 -12.19
C PRO A 12 -18.57 -17.98 -13.40
N SER A 13 -19.20 -18.14 -14.56
CA SER A 13 -18.53 -18.67 -15.74
C SER A 13 -17.69 -17.61 -16.45
N ILE A 14 -16.46 -17.98 -16.82
CA ILE A 14 -15.60 -17.15 -17.66
C ILE A 14 -16.23 -17.07 -19.06
N THR A 15 -16.32 -15.86 -19.61
CA THR A 15 -16.95 -15.66 -20.91
C THR A 15 -16.14 -16.34 -22.03
N ARG A 16 -16.84 -17.00 -22.97
CA ARG A 16 -16.24 -17.70 -24.12
C ARG A 16 -15.77 -16.79 -25.25
N HIS A 17 -16.43 -15.64 -25.44
CA HIS A 17 -16.15 -14.67 -26.50
C HIS A 17 -15.72 -13.35 -25.86
N GLY A 18 -14.61 -13.40 -25.11
CA GLY A 18 -14.19 -12.28 -24.27
C GLY A 18 -13.85 -11.04 -25.09
N LEU A 19 -13.26 -11.22 -26.27
CA LEU A 19 -12.94 -10.12 -27.18
C LEU A 19 -14.21 -9.41 -27.69
N SER A 20 -15.23 -10.15 -28.11
CA SER A 20 -16.48 -9.54 -28.60
C SER A 20 -17.15 -8.67 -27.54
N ILE A 21 -17.20 -9.15 -26.29
CA ILE A 21 -17.75 -8.37 -25.17
C ILE A 21 -16.88 -7.15 -24.90
N LEU A 22 -15.56 -7.29 -24.90
CA LEU A 22 -14.64 -6.18 -24.70
C LEU A 22 -14.83 -5.07 -25.73
N LEU A 23 -14.96 -5.43 -27.01
CA LEU A 23 -15.19 -4.48 -28.09
C LEU A 23 -16.55 -3.76 -27.95
N GLU A 24 -17.58 -4.47 -27.49
CA GLU A 24 -18.88 -3.87 -27.22
C GLU A 24 -18.84 -2.89 -26.04
N LEU A 25 -18.18 -3.26 -24.95
CA LEU A 25 -17.99 -2.43 -23.75
C LEU A 25 -17.27 -1.12 -24.05
N LEU A 26 -16.33 -1.16 -24.98
CA LEU A 26 -15.49 -0.01 -25.38
C LEU A 26 -16.06 0.76 -26.58
N TRP A 27 -17.27 0.43 -27.02
CA TRP A 27 -17.93 1.03 -28.20
C TRP A 27 -17.17 0.85 -29.53
N LEU A 28 -16.32 -0.16 -29.63
CA LEU A 28 -15.54 -0.50 -30.82
C LEU A 28 -16.27 -1.49 -31.75
N SER A 29 -17.30 -2.18 -31.25
CA SER A 29 -18.12 -3.08 -32.06
C SER A 29 -18.99 -2.30 -33.06
N HIS A 30 -18.90 -2.68 -34.33
CA HIS A 30 -19.73 -2.13 -35.42
C HIS A 30 -21.10 -2.83 -35.53
N SER A 31 -21.36 -3.84 -34.68
CA SER A 31 -22.65 -4.53 -34.67
C SER A 31 -23.77 -3.61 -34.21
N VAL A 32 -24.88 -3.63 -34.94
CA VAL A 32 -26.04 -2.73 -34.80
C VAL A 32 -26.84 -3.00 -33.51
N SER A 33 -26.73 -4.19 -32.93
CA SER A 33 -27.45 -4.54 -31.68
C SER A 33 -26.53 -4.35 -30.47
N LYS A 34 -26.43 -3.11 -29.96
CA LYS A 34 -25.84 -2.86 -28.64
C LYS A 34 -26.72 -3.55 -27.59
N SER A 35 -26.12 -4.41 -26.77
CA SER A 35 -26.78 -5.03 -25.64
C SER A 35 -27.20 -3.92 -24.67
N PRO A 36 -28.50 -3.79 -24.35
CA PRO A 36 -28.98 -2.75 -23.47
C PRO A 36 -28.30 -2.89 -22.09
N GLY A 37 -27.56 -1.85 -21.68
CA GLY A 37 -26.92 -1.76 -20.36
C GLY A 37 -25.39 -1.71 -20.36
N LEU A 38 -24.71 -2.15 -21.42
CA LEU A 38 -23.23 -2.19 -21.42
C LEU A 38 -22.55 -0.82 -21.54
N ASN A 39 -23.30 0.21 -21.95
CA ASN A 39 -22.81 1.59 -22.00
C ASN A 39 -22.53 2.20 -20.61
N ASP A 40 -22.98 1.54 -19.54
CA ASP A 40 -22.79 1.97 -18.15
C ASP A 40 -22.10 0.85 -17.37
N THR A 41 -20.81 0.64 -17.65
CA THR A 41 -20.05 -0.47 -17.09
C THR A 41 -18.79 0.02 -16.38
N VAL A 42 -18.47 -0.63 -15.26
CA VAL A 42 -17.18 -0.49 -14.58
C VAL A 42 -16.38 -1.76 -14.84
N ILE A 43 -15.20 -1.61 -15.45
CA ILE A 43 -14.27 -2.70 -15.69
C ILE A 43 -13.30 -2.76 -14.50
N ILE A 44 -13.25 -3.90 -13.83
CA ILE A 44 -12.43 -4.12 -12.62
C ILE A 44 -11.48 -5.27 -12.89
N ALA A 45 -10.19 -4.98 -13.03
CA ALA A 45 -9.17 -6.00 -12.95
C ALA A 45 -8.83 -6.31 -11.49
N ILE A 46 -8.75 -7.60 -11.17
CA ILE A 46 -8.39 -8.10 -9.84
C ILE A 46 -7.21 -9.07 -9.96
N ASP A 47 -6.32 -9.03 -8.98
CA ASP A 47 -5.23 -9.98 -8.84
C ASP A 47 -4.99 -10.28 -7.35
N PHE A 48 -4.48 -11.47 -7.03
CA PHE A 48 -4.13 -11.88 -5.68
C PHE A 48 -2.68 -12.34 -5.59
N GLU A 49 -1.97 -11.85 -4.57
CA GLU A 49 -0.71 -12.42 -4.15
C GLU A 49 -0.89 -13.30 -2.91
N GLY A 50 -0.14 -14.40 -2.83
CA GLY A 50 -0.30 -15.38 -1.76
C GLY A 50 -1.63 -16.14 -1.84
N ILE A 51 -2.10 -16.46 -3.05
CA ILE A 51 -3.45 -17.00 -3.26
C ILE A 51 -3.75 -18.29 -2.48
N ASN A 52 -2.76 -19.15 -2.26
CA ASN A 52 -2.92 -20.37 -1.46
C ASN A 52 -3.23 -20.07 0.01
N THR A 53 -2.75 -18.92 0.51
CA THR A 53 -3.07 -18.43 1.85
C THR A 53 -4.53 -17.96 1.94
N VAL A 54 -5.03 -17.31 0.89
CA VAL A 54 -6.44 -16.92 0.77
C VAL A 54 -7.34 -18.16 0.70
N LYS A 55 -6.99 -19.11 -0.19
CA LYS A 55 -7.76 -20.35 -0.39
C LYS A 55 -7.82 -21.25 0.85
N SER A 56 -6.82 -21.17 1.73
CA SER A 56 -6.80 -21.90 3.01
C SER A 56 -7.45 -21.15 4.17
N GLY A 57 -8.11 -20.01 3.90
CA GLY A 57 -8.76 -19.20 4.92
C GLY A 57 -7.80 -18.62 5.95
N PHE A 58 -6.54 -18.35 5.56
CA PHE A 58 -5.50 -17.82 6.44
C PHE A 58 -5.10 -18.72 7.62
N THR A 59 -5.40 -20.02 7.55
CA THR A 59 -5.16 -20.97 8.66
C THR A 59 -3.69 -21.16 9.04
N GLN A 60 -2.76 -20.99 8.08
CA GLN A 60 -1.32 -21.24 8.29
C GLN A 60 -0.44 -19.99 8.17
N LYS A 61 -0.89 -19.01 7.38
CA LYS A 61 -0.15 -17.79 7.04
C LYS A 61 -1.16 -16.66 6.87
N GLU A 62 -0.69 -15.44 7.06
CA GLU A 62 -1.52 -14.24 6.88
C GLU A 62 -1.05 -13.35 5.73
N ASN A 63 0.10 -13.67 5.13
CA ASN A 63 0.71 -12.89 4.06
C ASN A 63 -0.06 -13.07 2.75
N SER A 64 -0.77 -12.04 2.34
CA SER A 64 -1.47 -12.00 1.06
C SER A 64 -1.73 -10.55 0.65
N GLN A 65 -1.99 -10.33 -0.64
CA GLN A 65 -2.48 -9.05 -1.15
C GLN A 65 -3.67 -9.29 -2.07
N VAL A 66 -4.52 -8.27 -2.17
CA VAL A 66 -5.52 -8.15 -3.25
C VAL A 66 -5.34 -6.78 -3.91
N GLY A 67 -5.27 -6.80 -5.23
CA GLY A 67 -5.10 -5.63 -6.06
C GLY A 67 -6.33 -5.35 -6.90
N PHE A 68 -6.61 -4.07 -7.14
CA PHE A 68 -7.65 -3.63 -8.06
C PHE A 68 -7.09 -2.63 -9.04
N ALA A 69 -7.56 -2.72 -10.29
CA ALA A 69 -7.50 -1.61 -11.23
C ALA A 69 -8.90 -1.39 -11.82
N ILE A 70 -9.40 -0.17 -11.71
CA ILE A 70 -10.78 0.19 -11.97
C ILE A 70 -10.79 1.22 -13.10
N LEU A 71 -11.58 0.94 -14.14
CA LEU A 71 -11.85 1.84 -15.26
C LEU A 71 -13.36 1.99 -15.42
N ASP A 72 -13.85 3.22 -15.31
CA ASP A 72 -15.23 3.57 -15.62
C ASP A 72 -15.36 3.94 -17.10
N THR A 73 -16.15 3.18 -17.87
CA THR A 73 -16.27 3.45 -19.31
C THR A 73 -16.90 4.80 -19.61
N LYS A 74 -17.72 5.36 -18.69
CA LYS A 74 -18.30 6.71 -18.86
C LYS A 74 -17.24 7.81 -18.89
N GLU A 75 -16.11 7.58 -18.24
CA GLU A 75 -15.06 8.58 -18.08
C GLU A 75 -14.12 8.65 -19.28
N LEU A 76 -14.14 7.65 -20.19
CA LEU A 76 -13.18 7.52 -21.30
C LEU A 76 -12.98 8.80 -22.12
N ARG A 77 -14.03 9.61 -22.32
CA ARG A 77 -13.98 10.88 -23.08
C ARG A 77 -13.92 12.14 -22.21
N GLN A 78 -13.97 11.99 -20.88
CA GLN A 78 -14.13 13.10 -19.93
C GLN A 78 -12.87 13.32 -19.09
N VAL A 79 -12.11 12.27 -18.83
CA VAL A 79 -10.95 12.27 -17.95
C VAL A 79 -9.68 12.04 -18.77
N PRO A 80 -8.57 12.74 -18.47
CA PRO A 80 -7.29 12.50 -19.13
C PRO A 80 -6.81 11.04 -18.99
N PRO A 81 -6.15 10.46 -20.02
CA PRO A 81 -5.71 9.07 -20.04
C PRO A 81 -4.96 8.61 -18.79
N GLU A 82 -4.10 9.46 -18.22
CA GLU A 82 -3.27 9.16 -17.05
C GLU A 82 -4.05 9.03 -15.74
N LYS A 83 -5.34 9.40 -15.73
CA LYS A 83 -6.22 9.33 -14.55
C LYS A 83 -7.37 8.33 -14.70
N LEU A 84 -7.54 7.72 -15.88
CA LEU A 84 -8.67 6.83 -16.17
C LEU A 84 -8.62 5.49 -15.44
N ILE A 85 -7.45 5.04 -14.99
CA ILE A 85 -7.30 3.82 -14.20
C ILE A 85 -6.99 4.20 -12.74
N SER A 86 -7.95 3.94 -11.85
CA SER A 86 -7.71 3.98 -10.40
C SER A 86 -7.15 2.64 -9.94
N THR A 87 -6.06 2.64 -9.17
CA THR A 87 -5.39 1.40 -8.73
C THR A 87 -5.25 1.36 -7.23
N LEU A 88 -5.58 0.21 -6.64
CA LEU A 88 -5.55 -0.03 -5.21
C LEU A 88 -4.76 -1.30 -4.90
N ASN A 89 -4.07 -1.31 -3.77
CA ASN A 89 -3.40 -2.50 -3.25
C ASN A 89 -3.68 -2.64 -1.76
N PHE A 90 -4.27 -3.76 -1.35
CA PHE A 90 -4.50 -4.11 0.04
C PHE A 90 -3.60 -5.28 0.43
N ALA A 91 -2.95 -5.19 1.59
CA ALA A 91 -2.04 -6.23 2.07
C ALA A 91 -2.38 -6.66 3.51
N THR A 92 -2.23 -7.94 3.77
CA THR A 92 -2.32 -8.55 5.11
C THR A 92 -1.03 -9.32 5.43
N GLY A 93 -0.79 -9.57 6.72
CA GLY A 93 0.30 -10.40 7.22
C GLY A 93 1.38 -9.63 7.97
N SER A 94 2.61 -10.15 7.95
CA SER A 94 3.71 -9.60 8.74
C SER A 94 4.08 -8.18 8.30
N SER A 95 4.55 -7.34 9.23
CA SER A 95 4.98 -5.96 8.92
C SER A 95 6.07 -5.92 7.84
N SER A 96 6.94 -6.93 7.79
CA SER A 96 7.98 -7.05 6.75
C SER A 96 7.41 -7.35 5.37
N TYR A 97 6.37 -8.18 5.28
CA TYR A 97 5.69 -8.48 4.03
C TYR A 97 4.95 -7.25 3.51
N VAL A 98 4.17 -6.59 4.37
CA VAL A 98 3.43 -5.35 4.04
C VAL A 98 4.39 -4.23 3.63
N ALA A 99 5.50 -4.05 4.34
CA ALA A 99 6.51 -3.05 3.96
C ALA A 99 7.12 -3.36 2.58
N LYS A 100 7.37 -4.63 2.25
CA LYS A 100 7.88 -5.04 0.94
C LYS A 100 6.87 -4.76 -0.18
N ALA A 101 5.58 -5.04 0.05
CA ALA A 101 4.51 -4.70 -0.88
C ALA A 101 4.41 -3.18 -1.10
N SER A 102 4.36 -2.42 0.00
CA SER A 102 4.30 -0.95 -0.02
C SER A 102 5.47 -0.32 -0.76
N ASN A 103 6.67 -0.87 -0.59
CA ASN A 103 7.90 -0.40 -1.24
C ASN A 103 8.00 -0.75 -2.72
N LYS A 104 7.10 -1.57 -3.26
CA LYS A 104 7.10 -2.02 -4.66
C LYS A 104 5.84 -1.58 -5.43
N PHE A 105 4.77 -1.25 -4.73
CA PHE A 105 3.55 -0.75 -5.35
C PHE A 105 3.81 0.59 -6.03
N LEU A 106 3.43 0.69 -7.31
CA LEU A 106 3.79 1.82 -8.18
C LEU A 106 2.71 2.90 -8.21
N PHE A 107 1.45 2.52 -7.98
CA PHE A 107 0.29 3.34 -8.31
C PHE A 107 -0.38 3.98 -7.08
N GLY A 108 0.34 4.08 -5.95
CA GLY A 108 -0.16 4.70 -4.74
C GLY A 108 0.45 4.11 -3.47
N GLU A 109 -0.37 4.02 -2.43
CA GLU A 109 0.02 3.42 -1.15
C GLU A 109 -0.64 2.06 -0.97
N THR A 110 0.10 1.11 -0.41
CA THR A 110 -0.50 -0.16 0.02
C THR A 110 -1.23 0.05 1.35
N ILE A 111 -2.50 -0.32 1.38
CA ILE A 111 -3.34 -0.22 2.56
C ILE A 111 -3.24 -1.53 3.34
N THR A 112 -2.88 -1.44 4.62
CA THR A 112 -2.80 -2.62 5.49
C THR A 112 -4.18 -2.97 6.01
N ILE A 113 -4.60 -4.24 5.85
CA ILE A 113 -5.88 -4.76 6.34
C ILE A 113 -5.64 -6.03 7.17
N GLN A 114 -6.62 -6.38 8.00
CA GLN A 114 -6.66 -7.68 8.66
C GLN A 114 -7.18 -8.75 7.69
N PRO A 115 -6.77 -10.03 7.81
CA PRO A 115 -7.29 -11.12 6.99
C PRO A 115 -8.82 -11.18 6.99
N SER A 116 -9.44 -11.02 8.18
CA SER A 116 -10.89 -11.03 8.38
C SER A 116 -11.63 -9.88 7.67
N SER A 117 -10.93 -8.79 7.35
CA SER A 117 -11.51 -7.63 6.65
C SER A 117 -11.41 -7.75 5.12
N MET A 118 -10.79 -8.80 4.58
CA MET A 118 -10.53 -8.91 3.14
C MET A 118 -11.82 -8.95 2.31
N VAL A 119 -12.81 -9.76 2.71
CA VAL A 119 -14.12 -9.84 2.02
C VAL A 119 -14.80 -8.48 1.99
N GLN A 120 -14.90 -7.81 3.14
CA GLN A 120 -15.52 -6.49 3.24
C GLN A 120 -14.80 -5.46 2.39
N THR A 121 -13.47 -5.51 2.35
CA THR A 121 -12.63 -4.64 1.52
C THR A 121 -12.89 -4.86 0.04
N ILE A 122 -13.01 -6.11 -0.42
CA ILE A 122 -13.35 -6.42 -1.81
C ILE A 122 -14.75 -5.90 -2.12
N GLN A 123 -15.73 -6.16 -1.24
CA GLN A 123 -17.12 -5.73 -1.41
C GLN A 123 -17.27 -4.22 -1.54
N SER A 124 -16.49 -3.43 -0.78
CA SER A 124 -16.61 -1.97 -0.78
C SER A 124 -16.09 -1.32 -2.06
N HIS A 125 -15.28 -2.02 -2.86
CA HIS A 125 -14.68 -1.49 -4.09
C HIS A 125 -15.34 -2.01 -5.37
N ILE A 126 -16.28 -2.95 -5.26
CA ILE A 126 -17.11 -3.39 -6.37
C ILE A 126 -18.44 -2.62 -6.31
N PRO A 127 -18.76 -1.78 -7.30
CA PRO A 127 -20.05 -1.08 -7.38
C PRO A 127 -21.22 -2.08 -7.36
N GLN A 128 -22.24 -1.79 -6.55
CA GLN A 128 -23.38 -2.70 -6.35
C GLN A 128 -24.61 -2.31 -7.20
N ASP A 129 -24.61 -1.08 -7.70
CA ASP A 129 -25.70 -0.44 -8.43
C ASP A 129 -25.42 -0.31 -9.93
N ARG A 130 -24.25 -0.76 -10.40
CA ARG A 130 -23.82 -0.67 -11.81
C ARG A 130 -23.45 -2.02 -12.40
N ASN A 131 -23.35 -2.07 -13.72
CA ASN A 131 -22.81 -3.24 -14.43
C ASN A 131 -21.31 -3.33 -14.16
N VAL A 132 -20.86 -4.52 -13.77
CA VAL A 132 -19.45 -4.78 -13.45
C VAL A 132 -18.94 -5.87 -14.38
N VAL A 133 -17.78 -5.63 -14.97
CA VAL A 133 -17.03 -6.64 -15.71
C VAL A 133 -15.75 -6.92 -14.97
N LEU A 134 -15.58 -8.16 -14.52
CA LEU A 134 -14.39 -8.59 -13.81
C LEU A 134 -13.32 -9.06 -14.80
N VAL A 135 -12.07 -8.69 -14.55
CA VAL A 135 -10.93 -8.99 -15.42
C VAL A 135 -9.81 -9.62 -14.61
N GLY A 136 -9.13 -10.61 -15.19
CA GLY A 136 -7.90 -11.17 -14.63
C GLY A 136 -7.00 -11.75 -15.72
N HIS A 137 -5.81 -12.20 -15.35
CA HIS A 137 -4.89 -12.92 -16.23
C HIS A 137 -4.76 -14.38 -15.77
N GLY A 138 -5.53 -15.27 -16.39
CA GLY A 138 -5.75 -16.62 -15.84
C GLY A 138 -6.73 -16.60 -14.66
N ILE A 139 -7.83 -15.83 -14.80
CA ILE A 139 -8.73 -15.37 -13.72
C ILE A 139 -9.35 -16.49 -12.84
N LEU A 140 -9.29 -17.74 -13.28
CA LEU A 140 -9.86 -18.87 -12.55
C LEU A 140 -9.31 -18.96 -11.12
N ASN A 141 -8.04 -18.61 -10.92
CA ASN A 141 -7.40 -18.62 -9.62
C ASN A 141 -8.03 -17.58 -8.69
N GLU A 142 -8.24 -16.36 -9.19
CA GLU A 142 -8.83 -15.23 -8.47
C GLU A 142 -10.29 -15.55 -8.11
N LEU A 143 -11.05 -16.16 -9.02
CA LEU A 143 -12.42 -16.61 -8.75
C LEU A 143 -12.49 -17.65 -7.64
N GLN A 144 -11.57 -18.63 -7.65
CA GLN A 144 -11.48 -19.62 -6.57
C GLN A 144 -11.07 -18.98 -5.23
N ALA A 145 -10.22 -17.95 -5.26
CA ALA A 145 -9.85 -17.20 -4.05
C ALA A 145 -11.05 -16.42 -3.48
N LEU A 146 -11.83 -15.74 -4.34
CA LEU A 146 -13.07 -15.08 -3.94
C LEU A 146 -14.07 -16.07 -3.33
N GLN A 147 -14.25 -17.24 -3.97
CA GLN A 147 -15.12 -18.30 -3.44
C GLN A 147 -14.65 -18.79 -2.07
N ALA A 148 -13.35 -19.05 -1.90
CA ALA A 148 -12.79 -19.52 -0.63
C ALA A 148 -12.90 -18.48 0.50
N LEU A 149 -12.91 -17.20 0.16
CA LEU A 149 -13.21 -16.12 1.09
C LEU A 149 -14.69 -16.04 1.49
N GLY A 150 -15.58 -16.79 0.84
CA GLY A 150 -17.03 -16.63 1.00
C GLY A 150 -17.53 -15.30 0.43
N PHE A 151 -16.84 -14.74 -0.58
CA PHE A 151 -17.29 -13.54 -1.26
C PHE A 151 -18.47 -13.86 -2.17
N GLU A 152 -19.54 -13.09 -2.03
CA GLU A 152 -20.73 -13.21 -2.85
C GLU A 152 -21.00 -11.92 -3.61
N PHE A 153 -21.16 -12.05 -4.93
CA PHE A 153 -21.63 -10.94 -5.75
C PHE A 153 -23.11 -10.67 -5.44
N LYS A 154 -23.45 -9.48 -4.92
CA LYS A 154 -24.88 -9.12 -4.72
C LYS A 154 -25.65 -9.11 -6.05
N ARG A 155 -24.96 -8.80 -7.13
CA ARG A 155 -25.43 -8.92 -8.51
C ARG A 155 -24.35 -9.62 -9.32
N PRO A 156 -24.68 -10.66 -10.11
CA PRO A 156 -23.70 -11.33 -10.96
C PRO A 156 -22.97 -10.31 -11.86
N PRO A 157 -21.64 -10.45 -12.07
CA PRO A 157 -20.94 -9.60 -13.00
C PRO A 157 -21.52 -9.77 -14.42
N SER A 158 -21.61 -8.67 -15.16
CA SER A 158 -22.09 -8.65 -16.55
C SER A 158 -21.16 -9.41 -17.51
N GLY A 159 -19.89 -9.59 -17.10
CA GLY A 159 -18.92 -10.40 -17.83
C GLY A 159 -17.71 -10.73 -16.95
N ILE A 160 -17.05 -11.83 -17.27
CA ILE A 160 -15.78 -12.24 -16.67
C ILE A 160 -14.79 -12.46 -17.80
N LEU A 161 -13.83 -11.55 -17.92
CA LEU A 161 -12.85 -11.52 -18.99
C LEU A 161 -11.51 -12.05 -18.49
N ASP A 162 -10.99 -13.07 -19.18
CA ASP A 162 -9.66 -13.59 -18.94
C ASP A 162 -8.73 -13.09 -20.04
N THR A 163 -7.81 -12.18 -19.69
CA THR A 163 -6.86 -11.59 -20.64
C THR A 163 -6.00 -12.63 -21.34
N SER A 164 -5.70 -13.77 -20.69
CA SER A 164 -4.95 -14.85 -21.33
C SER A 164 -5.75 -15.51 -22.46
N ARG A 165 -7.08 -15.65 -22.28
CA ARG A 165 -7.98 -16.19 -23.31
C ARG A 165 -8.24 -15.20 -24.43
N ILE A 166 -8.44 -13.92 -24.11
CA ILE A 166 -8.64 -12.87 -25.11
C ILE A 166 -7.36 -12.70 -25.94
N ALA A 167 -6.18 -12.79 -25.33
CA ALA A 167 -4.91 -12.80 -26.06
C ALA A 167 -4.82 -14.00 -27.03
N ASN A 168 -5.33 -15.18 -26.65
CA ASN A 168 -5.44 -16.32 -27.56
C ASN A 168 -6.36 -16.03 -28.77
N GLU A 169 -7.48 -15.33 -28.55
CA GLU A 169 -8.38 -14.94 -29.65
C GLU A 169 -7.69 -14.01 -30.68
N VAL A 170 -6.77 -13.14 -30.22
CA VAL A 170 -6.09 -12.16 -31.09
C VAL A 170 -4.78 -12.69 -31.70
N PHE A 171 -4.00 -13.47 -30.95
CA PHE A 171 -2.69 -13.97 -31.39
C PHE A 171 -2.70 -15.43 -31.85
N GLN A 172 -3.87 -16.07 -31.86
CA GLN A 172 -4.13 -17.47 -32.25
C GLN A 172 -3.50 -18.53 -31.32
N ILE A 173 -2.32 -18.29 -30.75
CA ILE A 173 -1.65 -19.16 -29.78
C ILE A 173 -0.96 -18.29 -28.72
N TRP A 174 -1.50 -18.27 -27.51
CA TRP A 174 -0.95 -17.57 -26.35
C TRP A 174 -0.94 -18.46 -25.10
N ALA A 175 0.24 -18.67 -24.53
CA ALA A 175 0.42 -19.38 -23.26
C ALA A 175 1.45 -18.69 -22.34
N GLY A 176 1.70 -17.39 -22.57
CA GLY A 176 2.68 -16.61 -21.82
C GLY A 176 2.10 -16.05 -20.51
N SER A 177 3.01 -15.66 -19.63
CA SER A 177 2.70 -14.90 -18.41
C SER A 177 2.17 -13.49 -18.74
N LEU A 178 1.67 -12.79 -17.72
CA LEU A 178 1.30 -11.38 -17.85
C LEU A 178 2.49 -10.55 -18.35
N GLY A 179 3.71 -10.80 -17.84
CA GLY A 179 4.93 -10.12 -18.28
C GLY A 179 5.25 -10.35 -19.76
N ASP A 180 5.07 -11.58 -20.25
CA ASP A 180 5.26 -11.90 -21.67
C ASP A 180 4.25 -11.13 -22.54
N LEU A 181 2.99 -11.06 -22.10
CA LEU A 181 1.92 -10.38 -22.83
C LEU A 181 2.20 -8.89 -22.91
N LEU A 182 2.59 -8.27 -21.80
CA LEU A 182 2.97 -6.87 -21.74
C LEU A 182 4.15 -6.56 -22.68
N GLY A 183 5.16 -7.45 -22.71
CA GLY A 183 6.31 -7.34 -23.62
C GLY A 183 5.91 -7.38 -25.09
N VAL A 184 5.04 -8.33 -25.48
CA VAL A 184 4.52 -8.45 -26.86
C VAL A 184 3.64 -7.27 -27.27
N LEU A 185 2.94 -6.67 -26.32
CA LEU A 185 2.11 -5.48 -26.55
C LEU A 185 2.91 -4.17 -26.54
N GLY A 186 4.19 -4.20 -26.14
CA GLY A 186 4.99 -2.98 -25.94
C GLY A 186 4.46 -2.10 -24.79
N CYS A 187 3.74 -2.68 -23.83
CA CYS A 187 3.23 -1.97 -22.67
C CYS A 187 4.38 -1.74 -21.68
N PRO A 188 4.61 -0.52 -21.16
CA PRO A 188 5.58 -0.31 -20.10
C PRO A 188 5.10 -0.99 -18.80
N PHE A 189 5.98 -1.78 -18.18
CA PHE A 189 5.69 -2.44 -16.91
C PHE A 189 6.94 -2.57 -16.05
N ASN A 190 6.76 -2.70 -14.73
CA ASN A 190 7.83 -2.98 -13.77
C ASN A 190 7.21 -3.55 -12.49
N ARG A 191 8.03 -4.15 -11.63
CA ARG A 191 7.64 -4.60 -10.28
C ARG A 191 6.35 -5.44 -10.27
N LEU A 192 6.25 -6.40 -11.20
CA LEU A 192 5.29 -7.50 -11.11
C LEU A 192 5.47 -8.26 -9.78
N HIS A 193 4.47 -9.04 -9.40
CA HIS A 193 4.34 -9.70 -8.10
C HIS A 193 3.98 -8.74 -6.94
N VAL A 194 3.13 -7.78 -7.27
CA VAL A 194 2.41 -6.90 -6.34
C VAL A 194 1.02 -6.81 -6.91
N ALA A 195 0.03 -7.36 -6.20
CA ALA A 195 -1.31 -7.56 -6.73
C ALA A 195 -1.91 -6.29 -7.39
N GLY A 196 -1.76 -5.12 -6.77
CA GLY A 196 -2.22 -3.85 -7.36
C GLY A 196 -1.50 -3.46 -8.66
N ASN A 197 -0.19 -3.74 -8.76
CA ASN A 197 0.55 -3.53 -10.02
C ASN A 197 0.06 -4.50 -11.09
N ASP A 198 -0.08 -5.79 -10.73
CA ASP A 198 -0.48 -6.86 -11.66
C ASP A 198 -1.92 -6.64 -12.16
N ALA A 199 -2.83 -6.18 -11.29
CA ALA A 199 -4.19 -5.76 -11.69
C ALA A 199 -4.16 -4.58 -12.68
N ASN A 200 -3.35 -3.54 -12.43
CA ASN A 200 -3.20 -2.40 -13.34
C ASN A 200 -2.68 -2.84 -14.71
N PHE A 201 -1.59 -3.61 -14.72
CA PHE A 201 -1.01 -4.07 -15.97
C PHE A 201 -1.90 -5.07 -16.69
N THR A 202 -2.66 -5.90 -15.98
CA THR A 202 -3.71 -6.75 -16.57
C THR A 202 -4.75 -5.92 -17.30
N LEU A 203 -5.23 -4.82 -16.69
CA LEU A 203 -6.19 -3.93 -17.33
C LEU A 203 -5.58 -3.23 -18.56
N ARG A 204 -4.37 -2.71 -18.47
CA ARG A 204 -3.66 -2.11 -19.63
C ARG A 204 -3.45 -3.12 -20.76
N ALA A 205 -3.08 -4.37 -20.43
CA ALA A 205 -2.94 -5.43 -21.42
C ALA A 205 -4.27 -5.72 -22.11
N LEU A 206 -5.38 -5.80 -21.37
CA LEU A 206 -6.72 -5.98 -21.94
C LEU A 206 -7.04 -4.90 -22.99
N LEU A 207 -6.82 -3.63 -22.65
CA LEU A 207 -7.09 -2.50 -23.54
C LEU A 207 -6.20 -2.52 -24.79
N LEU A 208 -4.91 -2.85 -24.66
CA LEU A 208 -4.01 -2.96 -25.81
C LEU A 208 -4.32 -4.14 -26.71
N VAL A 209 -4.80 -5.26 -26.16
CA VAL A 209 -5.26 -6.39 -26.98
C VAL A 209 -6.45 -5.99 -27.83
N ALA A 210 -7.43 -5.27 -27.26
CA ALA A 210 -8.56 -4.72 -28.03
C ALA A 210 -8.07 -3.77 -29.14
N ALA A 211 -7.21 -2.82 -28.79
CA ALA A 211 -6.69 -1.84 -29.73
C ALA A 211 -5.92 -2.52 -30.89
N LYS A 212 -5.08 -3.51 -30.57
CA LYS A 212 -4.31 -4.26 -31.58
C LYS A 212 -5.20 -5.06 -32.52
N TRP A 213 -6.29 -5.65 -32.00
CA TRP A 213 -7.28 -6.31 -32.85
C TRP A 213 -7.94 -5.30 -33.80
N CYS A 214 -8.43 -4.16 -33.31
CA CYS A 214 -9.08 -3.14 -34.15
C CYS A 214 -8.16 -2.61 -35.25
N ILE A 215 -6.89 -2.34 -34.92
CA ILE A 215 -5.88 -1.92 -35.91
C ILE A 215 -5.69 -2.98 -36.99
N SER A 216 -5.65 -4.28 -36.62
CA SER A 216 -5.56 -5.37 -37.61
C SER A 216 -6.79 -5.44 -38.54
N GLN A 217 -7.94 -4.93 -38.08
CA GLN A 217 -9.17 -4.83 -38.85
C GLN A 217 -9.29 -3.49 -39.61
N HIS A 218 -8.23 -2.67 -39.64
CA HIS A 218 -8.21 -1.35 -40.30
C HIS A 218 -9.29 -0.39 -39.77
N GLN A 219 -9.64 -0.53 -38.48
CA GLN A 219 -10.53 0.39 -37.80
C GLN A 219 -9.74 1.58 -37.28
N ASP A 220 -10.29 2.78 -37.51
CA ASP A 220 -9.79 4.04 -36.98
C ASP A 220 -10.90 4.67 -36.14
N ASP A 221 -10.63 4.89 -34.86
CA ASP A 221 -11.59 5.40 -33.88
C ASP A 221 -10.82 6.16 -32.80
N GLU A 222 -11.28 7.35 -32.46
CA GLU A 222 -10.74 8.20 -31.38
C GLU A 222 -10.61 7.43 -30.05
N VAL A 223 -11.50 6.49 -29.78
CA VAL A 223 -11.42 5.63 -28.60
C VAL A 223 -10.15 4.77 -28.63
N LEU A 224 -9.70 4.31 -29.79
CA LEU A 224 -8.47 3.50 -29.91
C LEU A 224 -7.24 4.29 -29.47
N ASP A 225 -7.16 5.57 -29.82
CA ASP A 225 -6.07 6.44 -29.38
C ASP A 225 -6.09 6.60 -27.85
N ILE A 226 -7.26 6.83 -27.27
CA ILE A 226 -7.45 6.89 -25.81
C ILE A 226 -6.98 5.58 -25.15
N LEU A 227 -7.38 4.42 -25.68
CA LEU A 227 -7.00 3.12 -25.13
C LEU A 227 -5.48 2.89 -25.19
N ARG A 228 -4.83 3.29 -26.28
CA ARG A 228 -3.38 3.21 -26.42
C ARG A 228 -2.68 4.15 -25.46
N ASP A 229 -3.17 5.37 -25.29
CA ASP A 229 -2.61 6.36 -24.39
C ASP A 229 -2.71 5.92 -22.93
N ILE A 230 -3.87 5.44 -22.48
CA ILE A 230 -4.04 4.89 -21.12
C ILE A 230 -3.03 3.78 -20.86
N SER A 231 -2.90 2.87 -21.83
CA SER A 231 -2.13 1.64 -21.64
C SER A 231 -0.62 1.86 -21.74
N THR A 232 -0.20 2.78 -22.60
CA THR A 232 1.22 3.13 -22.81
C THR A 232 1.68 4.32 -21.95
N CYS A 233 0.77 4.92 -21.17
CA CYS A 233 1.10 5.98 -20.22
C CYS A 233 2.32 5.59 -19.38
N PRO A 234 3.33 6.47 -19.24
CA PRO A 234 4.51 6.19 -18.45
C PRO A 234 4.17 5.69 -17.04
N ILE A 235 4.88 4.66 -16.59
CA ILE A 235 4.74 4.18 -15.21
C ILE A 235 5.38 5.18 -14.24
N PRO A 236 4.83 5.36 -13.03
CA PRO A 236 5.45 6.22 -12.02
C PRO A 236 6.91 5.85 -11.78
N PRO A 237 7.83 6.84 -11.64
CA PRO A 237 9.23 6.56 -11.47
C PRO A 237 9.46 5.80 -10.16
N TYR A 238 10.09 4.63 -10.28
CA TYR A 238 10.46 3.84 -9.13
C TYR A 238 11.86 4.21 -8.65
N VAL A 239 11.99 4.62 -7.39
CA VAL A 239 13.29 4.78 -6.74
C VAL A 239 13.46 3.63 -5.76
N ASP A 240 14.49 2.82 -5.96
CA ASP A 240 14.79 1.70 -5.07
C ASP A 240 14.94 2.19 -3.61
N PRO A 241 14.19 1.62 -2.66
CA PRO A 241 14.28 1.98 -1.25
C PRO A 241 15.70 1.88 -0.72
N GLU A 242 16.51 0.93 -1.19
CA GLU A 242 17.91 0.79 -0.78
C GLU A 242 18.76 1.94 -1.31
N ILE A 243 18.56 2.33 -2.58
CA ILE A 243 19.21 3.52 -3.16
C ILE A 243 18.78 4.78 -2.40
N LYS A 244 17.48 4.95 -2.15
CA LYS A 244 16.94 6.08 -1.38
C LYS A 244 17.46 6.09 0.05
N ALA A 245 17.61 4.92 0.68
CA ALA A 245 18.17 4.77 2.02
C ALA A 245 19.67 5.08 2.04
N ALA A 246 20.42 4.63 1.03
CA ALA A 246 21.84 4.93 0.86
C ALA A 246 22.05 6.43 0.67
N GLU A 247 21.28 7.08 -0.20
CA GLU A 247 21.32 8.53 -0.37
C GLU A 247 20.98 9.28 0.93
N ARG A 248 19.97 8.81 1.68
CA ARG A 248 19.64 9.38 3.00
C ARG A 248 20.77 9.19 3.99
N ARG A 249 21.42 8.02 3.99
CA ARG A 249 22.56 7.72 4.87
C ARG A 249 23.74 8.60 4.52
N GLU A 250 24.02 8.80 3.24
CA GLU A 250 25.07 9.70 2.76
C GLU A 250 24.78 11.15 3.14
N LYS A 251 23.56 11.65 2.88
CA LYS A 251 23.12 12.99 3.30
C LYS A 251 23.25 13.17 4.83
N ARG A 252 22.97 12.14 5.64
CA ARG A 252 23.17 12.17 7.10
C ARG A 252 24.65 12.18 7.48
N LEU A 253 25.49 11.42 6.77
CA LEU A 253 26.94 11.41 6.99
C LEU A 253 27.54 12.78 6.68
N VAL A 254 27.19 13.39 5.54
CA VAL A 254 27.62 14.74 5.15
C VAL A 254 27.15 15.80 6.17
N ARG A 255 25.93 15.68 6.69
CA ARG A 255 25.40 16.58 7.74
C ARG A 255 25.99 16.31 9.12
N SER A 256 26.60 15.15 9.35
CA SER A 256 27.17 14.82 10.65
C SER A 256 28.32 15.78 10.96
N ARG A 257 28.26 16.43 12.12
CA ARG A 257 29.34 17.30 12.62
C ARG A 257 30.70 16.58 12.62
N LYS A 258 30.71 15.25 12.76
CA LYS A 258 31.94 14.45 12.68
C LYS A 258 32.57 14.50 11.28
N HIS A 259 31.76 14.37 10.23
CA HIS A 259 32.24 14.51 8.86
C HIS A 259 32.62 15.97 8.54
N GLN A 260 31.78 16.93 8.94
CA GLN A 260 32.09 18.36 8.76
C GLN A 260 33.38 18.78 9.48
N SER A 261 33.66 18.20 10.66
CA SER A 261 34.87 18.51 11.42
C SER A 261 36.16 18.05 10.74
N LYS A 262 36.09 17.04 9.87
CA LYS A 262 37.24 16.64 9.03
C LYS A 262 37.56 17.67 7.96
N LEU A 263 36.56 18.46 7.54
CA LEU A 263 36.71 19.53 6.55
C LEU A 263 37.00 20.90 7.19
N TRP A 264 37.00 21.01 8.53
CA TRP A 264 37.30 22.27 9.21
C TRP A 264 38.79 22.57 9.18
N SER A 265 39.14 23.81 8.82
CA SER A 265 40.51 24.31 8.99
C SER A 265 40.94 24.24 10.46
N LYS A 266 42.25 24.12 10.69
CA LYS A 266 42.85 24.10 12.04
C LYS A 266 42.39 25.30 12.88
N GLU A 267 42.25 26.46 12.24
CA GLU A 267 41.75 27.69 12.86
C GLU A 267 40.29 27.57 13.30
N LYS A 268 39.39 27.07 12.44
CA LYS A 268 37.99 26.83 12.80
C LYS A 268 37.86 25.82 13.95
N GLN A 269 38.69 24.77 13.94
CA GLN A 269 38.73 23.81 15.04
C GLN A 269 39.14 24.46 16.36
N ASN A 270 40.16 25.33 16.34
CA ASN A 270 40.61 26.07 17.52
C ASN A 270 39.54 27.04 18.04
N GLN A 271 38.86 27.78 17.15
CA GLN A 271 37.74 28.64 17.51
C GLN A 271 36.63 27.85 18.22
N ILE A 272 36.29 26.66 17.70
CA ILE A 272 35.27 25.79 18.30
C ILE A 272 35.73 25.24 19.67
N ARG A 273 37.02 24.89 19.82
CA ARG A 273 37.58 24.46 21.12
C ARG A 273 37.51 25.59 22.16
N ALA A 274 37.95 26.80 21.79
CA ALA A 274 37.89 27.98 22.67
C ALA A 274 36.45 28.33 23.08
N ALA A 275 35.50 28.30 22.13
CA ALA A 275 34.09 28.53 22.42
C ALA A 275 33.51 27.48 23.39
N ARG A 276 33.93 26.21 23.28
CA ARG A 276 33.51 25.14 24.20
C ARG A 276 34.09 25.33 25.60
N GLU A 277 35.35 25.73 25.72
CA GLU A 277 35.96 26.02 27.01
C GLU A 277 35.27 27.19 27.70
N THR A 278 34.91 28.22 26.95
CA THR A 278 34.18 29.39 27.46
C THR A 278 32.81 28.97 28.03
N ARG A 279 32.00 28.24 27.25
CA ARG A 279 30.70 27.72 27.74
C ARG A 279 30.84 26.81 28.95
N ARG A 280 31.90 25.98 29.01
CA ARG A 280 32.15 25.11 30.16
C ARG A 280 32.46 25.93 31.41
N ARG A 281 33.24 27.01 31.30
CA ARG A 281 33.53 27.93 32.41
C ARG A 281 32.27 28.65 32.88
N GLU A 282 31.49 29.20 31.95
CA GLU A 282 30.20 29.85 32.26
C GLU A 282 29.25 28.92 33.01
N HIS A 283 29.12 27.68 32.55
CA HIS A 283 28.27 26.68 33.21
C HIS A 283 28.76 26.33 34.62
N ILE A 284 30.09 26.20 34.83
CA ILE A 284 30.66 25.95 36.16
C ILE A 284 30.42 27.14 37.09
N LEU A 285 30.56 28.37 36.59
CA LEU A 285 30.29 29.58 37.38
C LEU A 285 28.81 29.65 37.78
N ALA A 286 27.90 29.37 36.85
CA ALA A 286 26.46 29.35 37.12
C ALA A 286 26.11 28.32 38.21
N LEU A 287 26.69 27.12 38.17
CA LEU A 287 26.49 26.11 39.22
C LEU A 287 27.02 26.57 40.58
N LYS A 288 28.22 27.17 40.64
CA LYS A 288 28.77 27.72 41.88
C LYS A 288 27.93 28.86 42.46
N SER A 289 27.38 29.72 41.61
CA SER A 289 26.47 30.79 42.04
C SER A 289 25.16 30.24 42.61
N LEU A 290 24.62 29.15 42.04
CA LEU A 290 23.45 28.46 42.58
C LEU A 290 23.76 27.80 43.93
N GLU A 291 24.91 27.14 44.07
CA GLU A 291 25.35 26.56 45.35
C GLU A 291 25.54 27.64 46.43
N ALA A 292 26.18 28.76 46.09
CA ALA A 292 26.35 29.88 47.01
C ALA A 292 25.01 30.49 47.44
N GLY A 293 24.06 30.64 46.50
CA GLY A 293 22.70 31.09 46.80
C GLY A 293 21.96 30.14 47.74
N ALA A 294 22.06 28.82 47.52
CA ALA A 294 21.46 27.82 48.41
C ALA A 294 22.08 27.84 49.83
N MET A 295 23.40 28.04 49.94
CA MET A 295 24.06 28.18 51.25
C MET A 295 23.65 29.45 51.99
N MET A 296 23.41 30.56 51.30
CA MET A 296 22.93 31.80 51.94
C MET A 296 21.49 31.66 52.49
N VAL A 297 20.59 31.02 51.73
CA VAL A 297 19.21 30.77 52.20
C VAL A 297 19.20 29.88 53.44
N ALA A 298 20.07 28.85 53.49
CA ALA A 298 20.19 27.98 54.66
C ALA A 298 20.72 28.70 55.92
N GLN A 299 21.48 29.80 55.77
CA GLN A 299 21.97 30.60 56.90
C GLN A 299 20.92 31.60 57.43
N GLU A 300 20.04 32.13 56.57
CA GLU A 300 18.93 33.01 57.00
C GLU A 300 17.85 32.24 57.78
N GLU A 301 17.58 30.98 57.43
CA GLU A 301 16.62 30.15 58.17
C GLU A 301 17.10 29.74 59.58
N HIS A 302 18.39 29.86 59.90
CA HIS A 302 18.92 29.63 61.26
C HIS A 302 18.96 30.89 62.14
N GLY A 303 18.53 32.05 61.63
CA GLY A 303 18.59 33.33 62.35
C GLY A 303 17.30 33.79 63.04
N SER A 304 16.17 33.09 62.87
CA SER A 304 14.88 33.66 63.29
C SER A 304 13.82 32.64 63.73
N HIS A 305 14.07 31.79 64.72
CA HIS A 305 12.98 31.09 65.43
C HIS A 305 13.00 31.37 66.93
N SER A 306 12.35 32.48 67.28
CA SER A 306 11.68 32.66 68.57
C SER A 306 10.41 31.81 68.57
N ILE A 307 10.27 31.00 69.62
CA ILE A 307 9.10 30.16 69.93
C ILE A 307 7.86 31.05 70.12
N PRO A 308 6.69 30.62 69.61
CA PRO A 308 5.56 30.57 70.51
C PRO A 308 4.80 29.24 70.49
N SER A 309 4.22 29.00 71.66
CA SER A 309 3.55 27.80 72.12
C SER A 309 2.06 27.81 71.77
N THR A 310 1.47 26.61 71.93
CA THR A 310 0.04 26.27 72.11
C THR A 310 -0.91 26.19 70.89
N ALA A 311 -1.19 24.92 70.56
CA ALA A 311 -2.47 24.22 70.76
C ALA A 311 -3.62 24.35 69.74
N THR A 312 -4.13 23.14 69.42
CA THR A 312 -5.53 22.73 69.16
C THR A 312 -5.98 22.53 67.69
N THR A 313 -6.48 21.30 67.47
CA THR A 313 -7.24 20.63 66.37
C THR A 313 -8.37 21.44 65.69
N PRO A 314 -9.11 20.96 64.64
CA PRO A 314 -9.18 19.66 63.93
C PRO A 314 -9.16 19.72 62.36
N GLY A 315 -9.30 18.57 61.65
CA GLY A 315 -9.25 18.37 60.16
C GLY A 315 -10.40 19.00 59.34
N PRO A 316 -10.86 18.49 58.15
CA PRO A 316 -10.46 17.34 57.32
C PRO A 316 -10.32 17.65 55.78
N THR A 317 -10.30 16.61 54.92
CA THR A 317 -10.48 16.60 53.43
C THR A 317 -9.25 17.02 52.61
N SER A 318 -8.97 16.60 51.38
CA SER A 318 -9.46 15.61 50.39
C SER A 318 -8.47 15.70 49.21
N THR A 319 -8.50 14.72 48.30
CA THR A 319 -7.99 14.73 46.91
C THR A 319 -6.53 14.29 46.65
N GLY A 320 -6.39 13.39 45.65
CA GLY A 320 -5.23 13.43 44.76
C GLY A 320 -4.31 12.21 44.70
N HIS A 321 -4.82 10.97 44.64
CA HIS A 321 -4.00 9.85 44.17
C HIS A 321 -3.75 9.95 42.65
N HIS A 322 -2.60 10.50 42.27
CA HIS A 322 -1.97 10.27 40.97
C HIS A 322 -0.84 9.24 41.16
N PRO A 323 -0.93 8.02 40.59
CA PRO A 323 0.21 7.13 40.54
C PRO A 323 1.14 7.55 39.39
N LEU A 324 2.33 8.01 39.77
CA LEU A 324 3.50 8.10 38.91
C LEU A 324 3.81 6.71 38.34
N MET A 325 3.58 6.53 37.04
CA MET A 325 4.13 5.43 36.26
C MET A 325 5.66 5.46 36.38
N ARG A 326 6.22 4.50 37.11
CA ARG A 326 7.61 4.09 36.95
C ARG A 326 7.73 3.38 35.60
N VAL A 327 8.35 4.04 34.64
CA VAL A 327 8.85 3.41 33.42
C VAL A 327 9.97 2.45 33.82
N ALA A 328 9.64 1.16 33.91
CA ALA A 328 10.62 0.09 33.95
C ALA A 328 11.26 0.00 32.55
N ILE A 329 12.55 0.31 32.49
CA ILE A 329 13.39 0.04 31.32
C ILE A 329 13.70 -1.46 31.37
N HIS A 330 12.86 -2.27 30.71
CA HIS A 330 13.22 -3.66 30.40
C HIS A 330 14.23 -3.63 29.24
N ARG A 331 15.48 -3.93 29.57
CA ARG A 331 16.49 -4.35 28.60
C ARG A 331 16.32 -5.85 28.44
N ASP A 332 15.72 -6.28 27.35
CA ASP A 332 15.81 -7.67 26.92
C ASP A 332 16.91 -7.78 25.86
N ASP A 333 17.97 -8.47 26.28
CA ASP A 333 19.06 -8.96 25.47
C ASP A 333 18.56 -10.06 24.52
N PRO A 334 19.01 -10.09 23.25
CA PRO A 334 18.68 -11.17 22.34
C PRO A 334 19.60 -12.38 22.57
N SER A 335 19.08 -13.45 23.17
CA SER A 335 19.76 -14.74 23.18
C SER A 335 19.71 -15.36 21.78
N PHE A 336 20.85 -15.27 21.09
CA PHE A 336 21.24 -16.10 19.96
C PHE A 336 21.14 -17.59 20.33
N SER A 337 20.31 -18.34 19.61
CA SER A 337 20.47 -19.79 19.47
C SER A 337 20.83 -20.10 18.01
N ARG A 338 22.07 -20.57 17.81
CA ARG A 338 22.50 -21.21 16.57
C ARG A 338 21.97 -22.66 16.53
N PRO A 339 21.68 -23.21 15.35
CA PRO A 339 21.31 -24.61 15.20
C PRO A 339 22.56 -25.50 15.30
N SER A 340 22.35 -26.69 15.86
CA SER A 340 23.27 -27.82 15.85
C SER A 340 22.55 -29.03 15.25
N GLY A 341 23.14 -29.63 14.21
CA GLY A 341 22.73 -30.91 13.65
C GLY A 341 21.90 -30.81 12.40
#